data_AF-A0A2V6R409-F1
#
_entry.id   AF-A0A2V6R409-F1
#
_cell.length_a   1.000
_cell.length_b   1.000
_cell.length_c   1.000
_cell.angle_alpha   90.00
_cell.angle_beta   90.00
_cell.angle_gamma   90.00
#
_symmetry.space_group_name_H-M   'P 1'
#
loop_
_entity.id
_entity.type
_entity.pdbx_description
1 polymer ?
#
loop_
_entity_poly.entity_id
_entity_poly.type
_entity_poly.pdbx_seq_one_letter_code
_entity_poly.pdbx_strand_id
1 'polypeptide(L)'
;MELLLREEVALLLATLVACGLLVLGTLELIWPTRQRGPRPSRHDAPPGGGPAAPGGRRHEPRGPDQDPPEDRATVALRVGRALLERALQDPDPTSDWRARMLCRAIACLERGRETAPGDARLRESLASAREALAQTDQRLAFRWLAAVMPQRAPMLAPARPGPE
;
A
#
# COMPACT_ATOMS: atom_id res chain seq x y z
N MET A 1 -39.84 -8.79 -17.08
CA MET A 1 -38.56 -8.05 -17.16
C MET A 1 -37.94 -7.77 -15.79
N GLU A 2 -38.72 -7.53 -14.73
CA GLU A 2 -38.18 -7.20 -13.39
C GLU A 2 -37.43 -8.35 -12.69
N LEU A 3 -37.80 -9.62 -12.90
CA LEU A 3 -37.09 -10.76 -12.31
C LEU A 3 -35.69 -10.95 -12.92
N LEU A 4 -35.54 -10.79 -14.25
CA LEU A 4 -34.24 -10.86 -14.94
C LEU A 4 -33.29 -9.74 -14.45
N LEU A 5 -33.81 -8.51 -14.32
CA LEU A 5 -33.03 -7.38 -13.82
C LEU A 5 -32.57 -7.61 -12.36
N ARG A 6 -33.43 -8.23 -11.54
CA ARG A 6 -33.10 -8.53 -10.14
C ARG A 6 -32.03 -9.62 -10.02
N GLU A 7 -32.06 -10.63 -10.88
CA GLU A 7 -31.02 -11.67 -10.95
C GLU A 7 -29.70 -11.11 -11.48
N GLU A 8 -29.73 -10.27 -12.51
CA GLU A 8 -28.54 -9.58 -13.03
C GLU A 8 -27.90 -8.68 -11.97
N VAL A 9 -28.72 -7.92 -11.23
CA VAL A 9 -28.24 -7.09 -10.11
C VAL A 9 -27.68 -7.94 -8.98
N ALA A 10 -28.30 -9.08 -8.66
CA ALA A 10 -27.79 -10.01 -7.65
C ALA A 10 -26.45 -10.64 -8.08
N LEU A 11 -26.31 -11.01 -9.34
CA LEU A 11 -25.07 -11.53 -9.92
C LEU A 11 -23.97 -10.47 -9.94
N LEU A 12 -24.28 -9.24 -10.32
CA LEU A 12 -23.35 -8.11 -10.28
C LEU A 12 -22.90 -7.81 -8.85
N LEU A 13 -23.83 -7.78 -7.88
CA LEU A 13 -23.52 -7.59 -6.47
C LEU A 13 -22.64 -8.73 -5.92
N ALA A 14 -22.98 -9.98 -6.23
CA ALA A 14 -22.21 -11.13 -5.79
C ALA A 14 -20.79 -11.12 -6.38
N THR A 15 -20.66 -10.76 -7.66
CA THR A 15 -19.37 -10.66 -8.33
C THR A 15 -18.55 -9.50 -7.76
N LEU A 16 -19.18 -8.36 -7.47
CA LEU A 16 -18.53 -7.21 -6.84
C LEU A 16 -18.04 -7.55 -5.43
N VAL A 17 -18.86 -8.23 -4.62
CA VAL A 17 -18.49 -8.69 -3.28
C VAL A 17 -17.35 -9.71 -3.34
N ALA A 18 -17.41 -10.68 -4.26
CA ALA A 18 -16.36 -11.66 -4.46
C ALA A 18 -15.03 -11.00 -4.88
N CYS A 19 -15.06 -10.05 -5.82
CA CYS A 19 -13.90 -9.25 -6.20
C CYS A 19 -13.36 -8.43 -5.02
N GLY A 20 -14.25 -7.79 -4.24
CA GLY A 20 -13.87 -7.02 -3.07
C GLY A 20 -13.17 -7.87 -2.00
N LEU A 21 -13.69 -9.07 -1.72
CA LEU A 21 -13.08 -10.02 -0.79
C LEU A 21 -11.75 -10.58 -1.31
N LEU A 22 -11.63 -10.83 -2.61
CA LEU A 22 -10.38 -11.26 -3.24
C LEU A 22 -9.29 -10.18 -3.12
N VAL A 23 -9.65 -8.92 -3.40
CA VAL A 23 -8.74 -7.78 -3.22
C VAL A 23 -8.37 -7.60 -1.75
N LEU A 24 -9.32 -7.74 -0.83
CA LEU A 24 -9.06 -7.63 0.61
C LEU A 24 -8.15 -8.76 1.12
N GLY A 25 -8.40 -10.00 0.69
CA GLY A 25 -7.58 -11.17 1.06
C GLY A 25 -6.17 -11.11 0.46
N THR A 26 -6.01 -10.62 -0.76
CA THR A 26 -4.69 -10.39 -1.36
C THR A 26 -3.96 -9.23 -0.68
N LEU A 27 -4.68 -8.19 -0.23
CA LEU A 27 -4.10 -7.14 0.60
C LEU A 27 -3.57 -7.69 1.93
N GLU A 28 -4.31 -8.56 2.64
CA GLU A 28 -3.81 -9.22 3.86
C GLU A 28 -2.58 -10.09 3.59
N LEU A 29 -2.48 -10.72 2.41
CA LEU A 29 -1.33 -11.53 2.03
C LEU A 29 -0.07 -10.68 1.80
N ILE A 30 -0.24 -9.49 1.21
CA ILE A 30 0.84 -8.53 0.95
C ILE A 30 1.19 -7.71 2.21
N TRP A 31 0.23 -7.60 3.13
CA TRP A 31 0.32 -6.81 4.35
C TRP A 31 0.11 -7.71 5.57
N PRO A 32 1.15 -8.40 6.06
CA PRO A 32 1.04 -9.19 7.27
C PRO A 32 1.04 -8.28 8.51
N THR A 33 0.02 -7.45 8.69
CA THR A 33 -0.26 -6.80 9.99
C THR A 33 -1.35 -7.55 10.72
N ARG A 34 -1.04 -8.78 11.08
CA ARG A 34 -1.55 -9.40 12.31
C ARG A 34 -0.63 -10.56 12.66
N GLN A 35 0.44 -10.23 13.39
CA GLN A 35 1.01 -11.19 14.32
C GLN A 35 -0.08 -11.54 15.34
N ARG A 36 -0.83 -12.60 15.05
CA ARG A 36 -1.67 -13.28 16.04
C ARG A 36 -0.79 -14.33 16.71
N GLY A 37 0.02 -13.89 17.67
CA GLY A 37 0.48 -14.79 18.74
C GLY A 37 -0.58 -14.84 19.85
N PRO A 38 -0.61 -15.87 20.72
CA PRO A 38 0.37 -16.95 20.88
C PRO A 38 -0.22 -18.35 20.63
N ARG A 39 0.68 -19.30 20.28
CA ARG A 39 0.44 -20.75 20.34
C ARG A 39 -0.12 -21.15 21.71
N PRO A 40 -1.03 -22.14 21.78
CA PRO A 40 -1.36 -22.77 23.05
C PRO A 40 -0.16 -23.60 23.50
N SER A 41 0.28 -23.40 24.73
CA SER A 41 1.15 -24.36 25.38
C SER A 41 0.81 -24.47 26.86
N ARG A 42 0.57 -25.72 27.24
CA ARG A 42 0.99 -26.37 28.48
C ARG A 42 -0.09 -26.50 29.57
N HIS A 43 -0.58 -27.72 29.75
CA HIS A 43 -0.48 -28.39 31.05
C HIS A 43 -0.66 -29.91 30.88
N ASP A 44 0.45 -30.63 30.79
CA ASP A 44 0.58 -31.96 31.38
C ASP A 44 1.96 -32.02 32.03
N ALA A 45 1.96 -32.14 33.35
CA ALA A 45 3.10 -32.56 34.15
C ALA A 45 2.97 -34.07 34.41
N PRO A 46 4.07 -34.77 34.71
CA PRO A 46 4.21 -35.19 36.10
C PRO A 46 5.64 -35.07 36.67
N PRO A 47 5.79 -35.21 38.01
CA PRO A 47 6.99 -34.86 38.76
C PRO A 47 7.91 -36.07 38.99
N GLY A 48 9.22 -35.84 39.03
CA GLY A 48 10.22 -36.84 39.40
C GLY A 48 11.46 -36.16 39.97
N GLY A 49 11.78 -36.47 41.22
CA GLY A 49 12.78 -35.78 42.05
C GLY A 49 14.22 -36.28 41.88
N GLY A 50 15.16 -35.52 42.47
CA GLY A 50 16.56 -35.89 42.64
C GLY A 50 17.52 -34.69 42.63
N PRO A 51 18.34 -34.43 43.68
CA PRO A 51 19.17 -33.24 43.80
C PRO A 51 20.65 -33.43 43.38
N ALA A 52 21.35 -32.29 43.22
CA ALA A 52 22.79 -32.09 42.92
C ALA A 52 23.17 -32.26 41.43
N ALA A 53 23.98 -31.41 40.78
CA ALA A 53 25.11 -30.59 41.20
C ALA A 53 25.38 -29.46 40.15
N PRO A 54 26.32 -28.52 40.38
CA PRO A 54 26.32 -27.17 39.81
C PRO A 54 27.12 -27.09 38.49
N GLY A 55 26.75 -26.14 37.63
CA GLY A 55 27.56 -25.79 36.46
C GLY A 55 26.80 -25.93 35.15
N GLY A 56 25.97 -24.94 34.85
CA GLY A 56 25.31 -24.82 33.58
C GLY A 56 24.74 -23.43 33.51
N ARG A 57 25.43 -22.56 32.78
CA ARG A 57 25.06 -21.16 32.52
C ARG A 57 23.53 -21.09 32.39
N ARG A 58 22.88 -20.41 33.34
CA ARG A 58 21.50 -19.95 33.16
C ARG A 58 21.55 -19.13 31.88
N HIS A 59 21.04 -19.70 30.81
CA HIS A 59 20.62 -18.95 29.66
C HIS A 59 19.40 -18.18 30.18
N GLU A 60 19.65 -17.02 30.79
CA GLU A 60 18.62 -16.01 30.90
C GLU A 60 18.10 -15.82 29.47
N PRO A 61 16.78 -15.94 29.25
CA PRO A 61 16.19 -15.37 28.06
C PRO A 61 16.46 -13.89 28.19
N ARG A 62 17.51 -13.43 27.50
CA ARG A 62 17.77 -12.02 27.29
C ARG A 62 16.44 -11.47 26.79
N GLY A 63 15.73 -10.74 27.65
CA GLY A 63 14.54 -9.99 27.26
C GLY A 63 14.93 -9.18 26.04
N PRO A 64 13.99 -8.93 25.10
CA PRO A 64 14.31 -8.16 23.91
C PRO A 64 15.02 -6.90 24.38
N ASP A 65 16.30 -6.79 24.04
CA ASP A 65 17.09 -5.56 24.13
C ASP A 65 16.22 -4.55 23.39
N GLN A 66 15.51 -3.73 24.16
CA GLN A 66 14.73 -2.63 23.66
C GLN A 66 15.77 -1.65 23.16
N ASP A 67 16.08 -1.71 21.86
CA ASP A 67 16.52 -0.52 21.15
C ASP A 67 15.64 0.63 21.65
N PRO A 68 16.20 1.79 22.02
CA PRO A 68 15.40 2.91 22.49
C PRO A 68 14.29 3.11 21.46
N PRO A 69 13.02 3.30 21.88
CA PRO A 69 11.92 3.41 20.93
C PRO A 69 12.19 4.63 20.06
N GLU A 70 12.80 4.44 18.88
CA GLU A 70 12.77 5.45 17.83
C GLU A 70 11.29 5.76 17.68
N ASP A 71 10.95 7.02 17.92
CA ASP A 71 9.57 7.47 17.86
C ASP A 71 8.99 7.05 16.50
N ARG A 72 7.99 6.17 16.52
CA ARG A 72 7.43 5.54 15.32
C ARG A 72 6.97 6.59 14.32
N ALA A 73 6.49 7.74 14.80
CA ALA A 73 6.14 8.88 13.98
C ALA A 73 7.36 9.46 13.25
N THR A 74 8.47 9.63 13.96
CA THR A 74 9.76 10.07 13.41
C THR A 74 10.29 9.10 12.35
N VAL A 75 10.22 7.78 12.60
CA VAL A 75 10.63 6.76 11.61
C VAL A 75 9.74 6.80 10.37
N ALA A 76 8.43 6.83 10.57
CA ALA A 76 7.45 6.92 9.49
C ALA A 76 7.65 8.18 8.63
N LEU A 77 7.94 9.32 9.27
CA LEU A 77 8.26 10.56 8.56
C LEU A 77 9.55 10.42 7.73
N ARG A 78 10.62 9.88 8.32
CA ARG A 78 11.91 9.66 7.62
C ARG A 78 11.74 8.75 6.41
N VAL A 79 11.11 7.60 6.59
CA VAL A 79 10.89 6.61 5.51
C VAL A 79 9.94 7.18 4.46
N GLY A 80 8.82 7.79 4.86
CA GLY A 80 7.86 8.39 3.96
C GLY A 80 8.47 9.48 3.07
N ARG A 81 9.28 10.36 3.64
CA ARG A 81 10.01 11.40 2.87
C ARG A 81 11.03 10.81 1.91
N ALA A 82 11.83 9.84 2.35
CA ALA A 82 12.79 9.19 1.47
C ALA A 82 12.12 8.50 0.26
N LEU A 83 10.97 7.85 0.48
CA LEU A 83 10.18 7.25 -0.60
C LEU A 83 9.59 8.31 -1.55
N LEU A 84 9.08 9.42 -1.01
CA LEU A 84 8.57 10.54 -1.80
C LEU A 84 9.69 11.14 -2.68
N GLU A 85 10.82 11.50 -2.07
CA GLU A 85 11.99 12.03 -2.79
C GLU A 85 12.45 11.07 -3.88
N ARG A 86 12.54 9.78 -3.56
CA ARG A 86 12.95 8.75 -4.51
C ARG A 86 11.97 8.61 -5.67
N ALA A 87 10.66 8.73 -5.42
CA ALA A 87 9.64 8.75 -6.46
C ALA A 87 9.76 9.99 -7.36
N LEU A 88 10.04 11.15 -6.77
CA LEU A 88 10.17 12.42 -7.51
C LEU A 88 11.42 12.45 -8.39
N GLN A 89 12.46 11.70 -8.04
CA GLN A 89 13.67 11.51 -8.84
C GLN A 89 13.46 10.62 -10.08
N ASP A 90 12.31 9.95 -10.23
CA ASP A 90 12.03 9.19 -11.44
C ASP A 90 11.94 10.13 -12.66
N PRO A 91 12.76 9.94 -13.70
CA PRO A 91 12.66 10.74 -14.92
C PRO A 91 11.34 10.52 -15.67
N ASP A 92 10.69 9.35 -15.51
CA ASP A 92 9.38 9.10 -16.12
C ASP A 92 8.25 9.46 -15.12
N PRO A 93 7.52 10.56 -15.35
CA PRO A 93 6.42 10.98 -14.49
C PRO A 93 5.17 10.11 -14.63
N THR A 94 5.15 9.17 -15.57
CA THR A 94 4.05 8.22 -15.82
C THR A 94 4.43 6.77 -15.53
N SER A 95 5.52 6.55 -14.77
CA SER A 95 5.98 5.21 -14.46
C SER A 95 5.10 4.57 -13.36
N ASP A 96 4.82 3.28 -13.50
CA ASP A 96 4.11 2.53 -12.46
C ASP A 96 4.95 2.42 -11.18
N TRP A 97 6.28 2.49 -11.29
CA TRP A 97 7.18 2.47 -10.14
C TRP A 97 7.01 3.73 -9.29
N ARG A 98 6.93 4.90 -9.91
CA ARG A 98 6.69 6.19 -9.25
C ARG A 98 5.37 6.16 -8.49
N ALA A 99 4.29 5.73 -9.14
CA ALA A 99 2.97 5.59 -8.50
C ALA A 99 3.02 4.64 -7.28
N ARG A 100 3.65 3.46 -7.42
CA ARG A 100 3.80 2.52 -6.29
C ARG A 100 4.61 3.10 -5.13
N MET A 101 5.68 3.85 -5.41
CA MET A 101 6.48 4.50 -4.36
C MET A 101 5.69 5.59 -3.64
N LEU A 102 4.91 6.39 -4.37
CA LEU A 102 4.03 7.41 -3.78
C LEU A 102 2.96 6.78 -2.88
N CYS A 103 2.31 5.70 -3.31
CA CYS A 103 1.35 4.97 -2.46
C CYS A 103 2.01 4.42 -1.19
N ARG A 104 3.23 3.87 -1.28
CA ARG A 104 3.99 3.41 -0.10
C ARG A 104 4.38 4.56 0.82
N ALA A 105 4.78 5.71 0.27
CA ALA A 105 5.09 6.91 1.03
C ALA A 105 3.87 7.38 1.82
N ILE A 106 2.71 7.50 1.16
CA ILE A 106 1.43 7.88 1.79
C ILE A 106 1.09 6.90 2.92
N ALA A 107 1.10 5.60 2.66
CA ALA A 107 0.78 4.59 3.68
C ALA A 107 1.74 4.61 4.87
N CYS A 108 3.01 5.00 4.68
CA CYS A 108 3.97 5.15 5.77
C CYS A 108 3.64 6.40 6.61
N LEU A 109 3.38 7.53 5.95
CA LEU A 109 3.05 8.80 6.60
C LEU A 109 1.70 8.76 7.33
N GLU A 110 0.71 8.05 6.81
CA GLU A 110 -0.58 7.85 7.50
C GLU A 110 -0.41 7.09 8.81
N ARG A 111 0.38 6.01 8.82
CA ARG A 111 0.74 5.28 10.04
C ARG A 111 1.48 6.17 11.04
N GLY A 112 2.37 7.05 10.56
CA GLY A 112 3.00 8.07 11.41
C GLY A 112 1.99 9.04 12.03
N ARG A 113 1.00 9.48 11.25
CA ARG A 113 -0.08 10.37 11.74
C ARG A 113 -0.99 9.71 12.77
N GLU A 114 -1.23 8.41 12.68
CA GLU A 114 -1.97 7.67 13.70
C GLU A 114 -1.24 7.71 15.05
N THR A 115 0.10 7.65 15.03
CA THR A 115 0.92 7.73 16.23
C THR A 115 1.13 9.16 16.76
N ALA A 116 1.13 10.17 15.87
CA ALA A 116 1.33 11.57 16.21
C ALA A 116 0.40 12.49 15.40
N PRO A 117 -0.89 12.61 15.75
CA PRO A 117 -1.89 13.30 14.93
C PRO A 117 -1.66 14.81 14.80
N GLY A 118 -0.99 15.42 15.77
CA GLY A 118 -0.67 16.84 15.82
C GLY A 118 0.60 17.25 15.07
N ASP A 119 1.42 16.30 14.61
CA ASP A 119 2.67 16.61 13.93
C ASP A 119 2.41 17.28 12.57
N ALA A 120 2.80 18.55 12.45
CA ALA A 120 2.66 19.34 11.24
C ALA A 120 3.51 18.78 10.09
N ARG A 121 4.69 18.24 10.37
CA ARG A 121 5.61 17.73 9.34
C ARG A 121 5.05 16.50 8.64
N LEU A 122 4.39 15.62 9.39
CA LEU A 122 3.68 14.47 8.85
C LEU A 122 2.48 14.92 7.99
N ARG A 123 1.70 15.90 8.45
CA ARG A 123 0.58 16.46 7.67
C ARG A 123 1.05 17.08 6.35
N GLU A 124 2.09 17.89 6.38
CA GLU A 124 2.66 18.54 5.19
C GLU A 124 3.23 17.52 4.20
N SER A 125 4.02 16.56 4.70
CA SER A 125 4.63 15.53 3.84
C SER A 125 3.55 14.63 3.21
N LEU A 126 2.48 14.33 3.94
CA LEU A 126 1.34 13.57 3.43
C LEU A 126 0.59 14.35 2.35
N ALA A 127 0.36 15.65 2.55
CA ALA A 127 -0.28 16.51 1.56
C ALA A 127 0.54 16.55 0.26
N SER A 128 1.86 16.75 0.37
CA SER A 128 2.78 16.73 -0.78
C SER A 128 2.78 15.38 -1.51
N ALA A 129 2.79 14.27 -0.77
CA ALA A 129 2.74 12.94 -1.39
C ALA A 129 1.42 12.68 -2.14
N ARG A 130 0.28 13.10 -1.58
CA ARG A 130 -1.04 12.99 -2.23
C ARG A 130 -1.15 13.86 -3.48
N GLU A 131 -0.61 15.07 -3.43
CA GLU A 131 -0.56 15.96 -4.60
C GLU A 131 0.31 15.34 -5.71
N ALA A 132 1.49 14.83 -5.38
CA ALA A 132 2.37 14.17 -6.34
C ALA A 132 1.71 12.93 -6.96
N LEU A 133 0.93 12.17 -6.18
CA LEU A 133 0.16 11.03 -6.70
C LEU A 133 -0.94 11.49 -7.66
N ALA A 134 -1.73 12.48 -7.27
CA ALA A 134 -2.79 13.03 -8.12
C ALA A 134 -2.24 13.54 -9.47
N GLN A 135 -1.10 14.22 -9.45
CA GLN A 135 -0.42 14.65 -10.68
C GLN A 135 0.05 13.47 -11.54
N THR A 136 0.55 12.41 -10.90
CA THR A 136 0.99 11.18 -11.58
C THR A 136 -0.22 10.48 -12.24
N ASP A 137 -1.32 10.32 -11.51
CA ASP A 137 -2.56 9.71 -12.00
C ASP A 137 -3.17 10.52 -13.15
N GLN A 138 -3.18 11.85 -13.05
CA GLN A 138 -3.63 12.72 -14.13
C GLN A 138 -2.82 12.50 -15.42
N ARG A 139 -1.49 12.41 -15.32
CA ARG A 139 -0.62 12.16 -16.49
C ARG A 139 -0.82 10.76 -17.07
N LEU A 140 -0.97 9.76 -16.21
CA LEU A 140 -1.32 8.39 -16.62
C LEU A 140 -2.64 8.38 -17.38
N ALA A 141 -3.69 9.02 -16.84
CA ALA A 141 -4.99 9.14 -17.47
C ALA A 141 -4.89 9.79 -18.85
N PHE A 142 -4.15 10.90 -18.98
CA PHE A 142 -3.91 11.53 -20.28
C PHE A 142 -3.15 10.64 -21.26
N ARG A 143 -2.13 9.90 -20.80
CA ARG A 143 -1.40 8.94 -21.64
C ARG A 143 -2.32 7.85 -22.16
N TRP A 144 -3.16 7.29 -21.30
CA TRP A 144 -4.16 6.28 -21.68
C TRP A 144 -5.19 6.86 -22.66
N LEU A 145 -5.72 8.06 -22.39
CA LEU A 145 -6.64 8.74 -23.30
C LEU A 145 -6.00 8.99 -24.67
N ALA A 146 -4.75 9.45 -24.73
CA ALA A 146 -4.02 9.65 -25.98
C ALA A 146 -3.79 8.35 -26.75
N ALA A 147 -3.53 7.23 -26.06
CA ALA A 147 -3.36 5.93 -26.68
C ALA A 147 -4.69 5.34 -27.21
N VAL A 148 -5.81 5.60 -26.52
CA VAL A 148 -7.15 5.08 -26.87
C VAL A 148 -7.89 5.99 -27.86
N MET A 149 -7.47 7.25 -28.02
CA MET A 149 -8.01 8.17 -29.04
C MET A 149 -7.11 8.30 -30.28
N PRO A 150 -6.86 7.23 -31.06
CA PRO A 150 -6.20 7.41 -32.34
C PRO A 150 -7.16 8.17 -33.29
N GLN A 151 -6.71 9.31 -33.81
CA GLN A 151 -7.19 9.90 -35.07
C GLN A 151 -8.67 10.35 -35.15
N ARG A 152 -9.07 11.42 -34.46
CA ARG A 152 -10.14 12.29 -34.99
C ARG A 152 -9.53 13.39 -35.87
N ALA A 153 -9.44 13.07 -37.17
CA ALA A 153 -9.20 13.91 -38.35
C ALA A 153 -7.76 14.42 -38.62
N PRO A 154 -7.29 14.27 -39.88
CA PRO A 154 -7.74 15.20 -40.91
C PRO A 154 -8.49 14.48 -42.04
N MET A 155 -9.81 14.33 -41.89
CA MET A 155 -10.73 14.16 -43.03
C MET A 155 -11.11 15.51 -43.66
N LEU A 156 -10.27 16.53 -43.47
CA LEU A 156 -10.29 17.80 -44.19
C LEU A 156 -8.94 17.94 -44.93
N ALA A 157 -8.66 16.98 -45.80
CA ALA A 157 -7.78 17.28 -46.92
C ALA A 157 -8.58 18.23 -47.83
N PRO A 158 -8.13 19.47 -48.09
CA PRO A 158 -8.75 20.28 -49.12
C PRO A 158 -8.64 19.49 -50.43
N ALA A 159 -9.78 19.24 -51.07
CA ALA A 159 -9.83 18.67 -52.40
C ALA A 159 -8.89 19.50 -53.29
N ARG A 160 -7.83 18.87 -53.82
CA ARG A 160 -7.00 19.49 -54.85
C ARG A 160 -7.93 19.80 -56.03
N PRO A 161 -8.04 21.05 -56.51
CA PRO A 161 -8.65 21.29 -57.80
C PRO A 161 -7.78 20.60 -58.87
N GLY A 162 -8.43 19.83 -59.75
CA GLY A 162 -7.77 19.11 -60.84
C GLY A 162 -7.15 20.07 -61.87
N PRO A 163 -6.17 19.59 -62.66
CA PRO A 163 -5.54 20.41 -63.70
C PRO A 163 -6.50 20.61 -64.88
N GLU A 164 -6.48 21.82 -65.44
CA GLU A 164 -7.13 22.17 -66.72
C GLU A 164 -6.44 21.54 -67.93
#